data_AF-A0A553DQ65-F1
#
_entry.id   AF-A0A553DQ65-F1
#
_cell.length_a   1.000
_cell.length_b   1.000
_cell.length_c   1.000
_cell.angle_alpha   90.00
_cell.angle_beta   90.00
_cell.angle_gamma   90.00
#
_symmetry.space_group_name_H-M   'P 1'
#
loop_
_entity.id
_entity.type
_entity.pdbx_description
1 polymer ?
#
loop_
_entity_poly.entity_id
_entity_poly.type
_entity_poly.pdbx_seq_one_letter_code
_entity_poly.pdbx_strand_id
1 'polypeptide(L)'
;METKTFYAVEYNSINDRQTFDIFPTLKEANSFVKKVLSFGKDYKPLFIFKADFKNCFQEENGSWNYDDYSDTIFKQHKYFKNLI
;
A
#
# COMPACT_ATOMS: atom_id res chain seq x y z
N MET A 1 -14.81 2.32 -16.16
CA MET A 1 -14.33 2.81 -14.85
C MET A 1 -12.92 3.30 -15.07
N GLU A 2 -12.63 4.55 -14.71
CA GLU A 2 -11.26 5.06 -14.78
C GLU A 2 -10.42 4.34 -13.73
N THR A 3 -9.25 3.87 -14.17
CA THR A 3 -8.24 3.28 -13.30
C THR A 3 -7.07 4.25 -13.24
N LYS A 4 -6.49 4.41 -12.05
CA LYS A 4 -5.29 5.24 -11.87
C LYS A 4 -4.19 4.40 -11.25
N THR A 5 -2.98 4.64 -11.73
CA THR A 5 -1.79 3.95 -11.27
C THR A 5 -1.34 4.51 -9.92
N PHE A 6 -1.18 3.64 -8.93
CA PHE A 6 -0.65 3.99 -7.60
C PHE A 6 0.45 3.01 -7.17
N TYR A 7 1.10 3.35 -6.04
CA TYR A 7 2.05 2.51 -5.34
C TYR A 7 1.47 2.13 -3.99
N ALA A 8 1.42 0.84 -3.68
CA ALA A 8 0.93 0.35 -2.41
C ALA A 8 2.08 -0.26 -1.61
N VAL A 9 2.11 0.01 -0.31
CA VAL A 9 3.10 -0.53 0.64
C VAL A 9 2.38 -1.55 1.51
N GLU A 10 2.67 -2.83 1.34
CA GLU A 10 2.18 -3.86 2.25
C GLU A 10 3.11 -3.96 3.47
N TYR A 11 2.53 -4.03 4.67
CA TYR A 11 3.29 -4.13 5.92
C TYR A 11 2.51 -4.88 7.01
N ASN A 12 3.25 -5.46 7.95
CA ASN A 12 2.67 -6.04 9.17
C ASN A 12 2.35 -4.94 10.19
N SER A 13 1.19 -5.02 10.84
CA SER A 13 0.79 -4.17 11.96
C SER A 13 0.32 -4.99 13.16
N ILE A 14 0.27 -4.38 14.35
CA ILE A 14 0.00 -5.06 15.62
C ILE A 14 -1.50 -5.43 15.83
N ASN A 15 -2.41 -4.87 15.03
CA ASN A 15 -3.85 -4.88 15.27
C ASN A 15 -4.64 -5.79 14.31
N ASP A 16 -4.06 -6.91 13.89
CA ASP A 16 -4.62 -7.86 12.92
C ASP A 16 -4.69 -7.35 11.46
N ARG A 17 -4.12 -8.21 10.59
CA ARG A 17 -4.14 -8.24 9.11
C ARG A 17 -3.04 -7.45 8.39
N GLN A 18 -2.47 -8.13 7.38
CA GLN A 18 -1.68 -7.50 6.32
C GLN A 18 -2.54 -6.40 5.70
N THR A 19 -2.09 -5.17 5.82
CA THR A 19 -2.73 -4.02 5.21
C THR A 19 -1.75 -3.39 4.23
N PHE A 20 -2.28 -2.68 3.25
CA PHE A 20 -1.49 -1.90 2.33
C PHE A 20 -2.01 -0.47 2.25
N ASP A 21 -1.12 0.49 2.48
CA ASP A 21 -1.42 1.90 2.24
C ASP A 21 -1.07 2.27 0.81
N ILE A 22 -1.92 3.07 0.17
CA ILE A 22 -1.80 3.46 -1.24
C ILE A 22 -1.32 4.90 -1.35
N PHE A 23 -0.37 5.13 -2.26
CA PHE A 23 0.28 6.42 -2.49
C PHE A 23 0.31 6.78 -3.98
N PRO A 24 0.08 8.06 -4.35
CA PRO A 24 0.12 8.49 -5.74
C PRO A 24 1.53 8.44 -6.34
N THR A 25 2.58 8.54 -5.51
CA THR A 25 3.96 8.49 -5.99
C THR A 25 4.81 7.45 -5.25
N LEU A 26 5.82 6.92 -5.94
CA LEU A 26 6.84 6.04 -5.35
C LEU A 26 7.61 6.74 -4.23
N LYS A 27 7.79 8.07 -4.32
CA LYS A 27 8.51 8.85 -3.30
C LYS A 27 7.75 8.84 -1.97
N GLU A 28 6.44 9.00 -2.00
CA GLU A 28 5.58 8.94 -0.82
C GLU A 28 5.55 7.53 -0.23
N ALA A 29 5.39 6.50 -1.07
CA ALA A 29 5.47 5.10 -0.64
C ALA A 29 6.81 4.79 0.08
N ASN A 30 7.95 5.24 -0.46
CA ASN A 30 9.25 5.08 0.20
C ASN A 30 9.37 5.88 1.50
N SER A 31 8.72 7.04 1.58
CA SER A 31 8.70 7.85 2.80
C SER A 31 7.88 7.15 3.89
N PHE A 32 6.76 6.52 3.49
CA PHE A 32 5.95 5.70 4.38
C PHE A 32 6.69 4.47 4.89
N VAL A 33 7.45 3.76 4.04
CA VAL A 33 8.31 2.63 4.48
C VAL A 33 9.25 3.05 5.63
N LYS A 34 9.89 4.22 5.52
CA LYS A 34 10.75 4.74 6.60
C LYS A 34 9.96 5.04 7.87
N LYS A 35 8.74 5.56 7.71
CA LYS A 35 7.81 5.83 8.81
C LYS A 35 7.40 4.52 9.52
N VAL A 36 7.01 3.49 8.78
CA VAL A 36 6.65 2.17 9.32
C VAL A 36 7.82 1.56 10.11
N LEU A 37 9.05 1.64 9.59
CA LEU A 37 10.24 1.17 10.32
C LEU A 37 10.48 1.92 11.64
N SER A 38 9.98 3.15 11.78
CA SER A 38 10.07 3.94 13.02
C SER A 38 9.00 3.59 14.05
N PHE A 39 7.95 2.86 13.67
CA PHE A 39 6.86 2.49 14.59
C PHE A 39 7.23 1.37 15.57
N GLY A 40 8.39 0.74 15.40
CA GLY A 40 8.93 -0.28 16.29
C GLY A 40 9.02 -1.66 15.64
N LYS A 41 9.50 -2.63 16.41
CA LYS A 41 9.83 -3.99 15.94
C LYS A 41 8.63 -4.78 15.39
N ASP A 42 7.43 -4.41 15.82
CA ASP A 42 6.19 -5.11 15.47
C ASP A 42 5.62 -4.62 14.11
N TYR A 43 6.21 -3.58 13.54
CA TYR A 43 5.90 -3.08 12.21
C TYR A 43 7.00 -3.45 11.22
N LYS A 44 6.63 -4.15 10.15
CA LYS A 44 7.58 -4.59 9.13
C LYS A 44 7.02 -4.34 7.73
N PRO A 45 7.60 -3.41 6.96
CA PRO A 45 7.33 -3.30 5.53
C PRO A 45 7.69 -4.61 4.83
N LEU A 46 6.81 -5.12 3.98
CA LEU A 46 7.02 -6.38 3.26
C LEU A 46 7.48 -6.08 1.83
N PHE A 47 6.70 -5.29 1.08
CA PHE A 47 7.05 -4.90 -0.29
C PHE A 47 6.27 -3.67 -0.75
N ILE A 48 6.76 -3.05 -1.82
CA ILE A 48 6.03 -2.04 -2.58
C ILE A 48 5.58 -2.67 -3.89
N PHE A 49 4.30 -2.55 -4.22
CA PHE A 49 3.78 -2.95 -5.52
C PHE A 49 3.14 -1.77 -6.25
N LYS A 50 3.17 -1.83 -7.57
CA LYS A 50 2.52 -0.87 -8.46
C LYS A 50 1.32 -1.55 -9.08
N ALA A 51 0.15 -0.93 -8.98
CA ALA A 51 -1.07 -1.44 -9.57
C ALA A 51 -1.98 -0.29 -10.03
N ASP A 52 -2.86 -0.64 -10.96
CA ASP A 52 -3.97 0.22 -11.35
C ASP A 52 -5.16 -0.12 -10.45
N PHE A 53 -5.63 0.88 -9.72
CA PHE A 53 -6.72 0.74 -8.76
C PHE A 53 -7.96 1.47 -9.27
N LYS A 54 -9.16 0.92 -9.01
CA LYS A 54 -10.43 1.60 -9.26
C LYS A 54 -10.65 2.69 -8.19
N ASN A 55 -11.44 3.71 -8.50
CA ASN A 55 -11.74 4.90 -7.67
C ASN A 55 -12.43 4.65 -6.31
N CYS A 56 -12.36 3.45 -5.73
CA CYS A 56 -12.95 3.11 -4.44
C CYS A 56 -11.88 3.24 -3.36
N PHE A 57 -11.59 4.46 -2.90
CA PHE A 57 -10.62 4.70 -1.81
C PHE A 57 -11.25 5.57 -0.73
N GLN A 58 -10.86 5.35 0.52
CA GLN A 58 -11.17 6.24 1.63
C GLN A 58 -9.86 6.88 2.12
N GLU A 59 -9.83 8.20 2.26
CA GLU A 59 -8.67 8.89 2.83
C GLU A 59 -8.77 8.86 4.36
N GLU A 60 -7.82 8.20 5.02
CA GLU A 60 -7.69 8.18 6.47
C GLU A 60 -6.27 8.61 6.87
N ASN A 61 -6.17 9.66 7.68
CA ASN A 61 -4.88 10.18 8.17
C ASN A 61 -3.85 10.49 7.05
N GLY A 62 -4.33 10.97 5.90
CA GLY A 62 -3.50 11.31 4.73
C GLY A 62 -3.00 10.10 3.94
N SER A 63 -3.51 8.90 4.21
CA SER A 63 -3.22 7.67 3.46
C SER A 63 -4.54 7.10 2.92
N TRP A 64 -4.48 6.51 1.73
CA TRP A 64 -5.67 6.00 1.05
C TRP A 64 -5.85 4.53 1.41
N ASN A 65 -6.89 4.21 2.18
CA ASN A 65 -7.26 2.88 2.65
C ASN A 65 -8.28 2.21 1.73
N TYR A 66 -8.25 0.87 1.71
CA TYR A 66 -9.05 0.03 0.84
C TYR A 66 -9.67 -1.13 1.62
N ASP A 67 -11.00 -1.30 1.54
CA ASP A 67 -11.77 -2.18 2.46
C ASP A 67 -12.07 -3.59 1.90
N ASP A 68 -11.95 -3.87 0.58
CA ASP A 68 -12.41 -5.18 0.06
C ASP A 68 -11.70 -5.72 -1.21
N TYR A 69 -10.85 -6.75 -1.00
CA TYR A 69 -9.73 -7.22 -1.84
C TYR A 69 -10.08 -7.86 -3.20
N SER A 70 -11.33 -8.21 -3.51
CA SER A 70 -11.62 -9.15 -4.60
C SER A 70 -11.77 -8.56 -6.02
N ASP A 71 -12.15 -7.28 -6.17
CA ASP A 71 -12.64 -6.77 -7.47
C ASP A 71 -11.82 -5.63 -8.11
N THR A 72 -10.68 -5.26 -7.52
CA THR A 72 -10.06 -3.92 -7.75
C THR A 72 -8.72 -3.93 -8.44
N ILE A 73 -7.93 -5.00 -8.32
CA ILE A 73 -6.64 -5.11 -9.00
C ILE A 73 -6.89 -5.65 -10.42
N PHE A 74 -7.18 -4.74 -11.35
CA PHE A 74 -7.27 -5.12 -12.76
C PHE A 74 -5.87 -5.29 -13.34
N LYS A 75 -5.46 -6.56 -13.49
CA LYS A 75 -4.31 -7.03 -14.27
C LYS A 75 -2.92 -6.52 -13.83
N GLN A 76 -2.02 -7.49 -13.64
CA GLN A 76 -0.57 -7.33 -13.51
C GLN A 76 -0.09 -6.51 -12.31
N HIS A 77 -0.28 -7.05 -11.11
CA HIS A 77 0.55 -6.69 -9.97
C HIS A 77 2.02 -7.02 -10.29
N LYS A 78 2.85 -5.98 -10.48
CA LYS A 78 4.30 -6.12 -10.56
C LYS A 78 4.91 -5.76 -9.21
N TYR A 79 5.57 -6.72 -8.59
CA TYR A 79 6.43 -6.48 -7.44
C TYR A 79 7.53 -5.50 -7.84
N PHE A 80 7.53 -4.32 -7.23
CA PHE A 80 8.47 -3.25 -7.58
C PHE A 80 9.73 -3.33 -6.71
N LYS A 81 9.58 -3.82 -5.47
CA LYS A 81 10.70 -3.98 -4.53
C LYS A 81 10.32 -4.96 -3.41
N ASN A 82 11.10 -6.02 -3.26
CA ASN A 82 11.09 -6.83 -2.03
C ASN A 82 11.90 -6.08 -0.97
N LEU A 83 11.33 -5.88 0.22
CA LEU A 83 11.97 -5.15 1.33
C LEU A 83 12.50 -6.11 2.42
N ILE A 84 12.40 -7.41 2.18
CA ILE A 84 12.88 -8.50 3.03
C ILE A 84 13.92 -9.34 2.28
#